data_AF-A0A2G8LN50-F1
#
_entry.id   AF-A0A2G8LN50-F1
#
_cell.length_a   1.000
_cell.length_b   1.000
_cell.length_c   1.000
_cell.angle_alpha   90.00
_cell.angle_beta   90.00
_cell.angle_gamma   90.00
#
_symmetry.space_group_name_H-M   'P 1'
#
loop_
_entity.id
_entity.type
_entity.pdbx_description
1 polymer ?
#
loop_
_entity_poly.entity_id
_entity_poly.type
_entity_poly.pdbx_seq_one_letter_code
_entity_poly.pdbx_strand_id
1 'polypeptide(L)'
;MELEEWEALRSYRSPGQIWIFATQEPAAIVPDFLPPKVYRYDTYNWSFTFHSTSDIHGAYGWYTPYDKVKSDTNSTNWFKKKPKFASWVSSRHCGGLGWDRTKFVKDLGEFIPIDMYGECGNLTLRRNTEIAKGIFKGYKFHVSLENSCCSEYLSEKVWNALQNWESVPIVLGGTREEYSRLMPPYSYIHADDFDSIEDLARYINKVGGNETLYNAYFDWRKKGKVQQQGFKYRFPVFQEGVCKIVHYFEKMQNILCLNPLIHTGPIGLGVATAVETTTGFKNIIFGGDSTCSIKSGKTTEHLFGLMEIRLHNDRNTNLTTM
;
A
#
# COMPACT_ATOMS: atom_id res chain seq x y z
N MET A 1 16.34 -12.10 8.99
CA MET A 1 16.34 -12.67 10.35
C MET A 1 16.82 -14.10 10.29
N GLU A 2 17.77 -14.45 11.15
CA GLU A 2 18.32 -15.81 11.21
C GLU A 2 17.41 -16.74 12.03
N LEU A 3 17.61 -18.05 11.87
CA LEU A 3 16.80 -19.08 12.55
C LEU A 3 16.80 -18.90 14.07
N GLU A 4 17.96 -18.60 14.66
CA GLU A 4 18.13 -18.41 16.11
C GLU A 4 17.32 -17.23 16.64
N GLU A 5 17.28 -16.11 15.90
CA GLU A 5 16.47 -14.96 16.27
C GLU A 5 14.99 -15.34 16.26
N TRP A 6 14.55 -16.11 15.25
CA TRP A 6 13.17 -16.57 15.15
C TRP A 6 12.77 -17.52 16.29
N GLU A 7 13.66 -18.46 16.63
CA GLU A 7 13.47 -19.40 17.74
C GLU A 7 13.37 -18.68 19.09
N ALA A 8 14.26 -17.71 19.33
CA ALA A 8 14.22 -16.89 20.54
C ALA A 8 12.87 -16.17 20.65
N LEU A 9 12.39 -15.56 19.57
CA LEU A 9 11.10 -14.85 19.58
C LEU A 9 9.90 -15.77 19.80
N ARG A 10 9.91 -16.97 19.20
CA ARG A 10 8.89 -17.97 19.48
C ARG A 10 8.92 -18.42 20.93
N SER A 11 10.08 -18.48 21.57
CA SER A 11 10.20 -18.87 22.98
C SER A 11 9.51 -17.89 23.94
N TYR A 12 9.41 -16.60 23.55
CA TYR A 12 8.69 -15.57 24.29
C TYR A 12 7.20 -15.48 23.95
N ARG A 13 6.73 -16.29 22.99
CA ARG A 13 5.33 -16.25 22.55
C ARG A 13 4.43 -16.97 23.54
N SER A 14 3.59 -16.20 24.24
CA SER A 14 2.61 -16.77 25.17
C SER A 14 1.52 -17.56 24.44
N PRO A 15 0.96 -18.62 25.04
CA PRO A 15 -0.22 -19.30 24.50
C PRO A 15 -1.35 -18.30 24.24
N GLY A 16 -1.93 -18.32 23.04
CA GLY A 16 -3.00 -17.40 22.63
C GLY A 16 -2.54 -16.03 22.11
N GLN A 17 -1.23 -15.72 22.13
CA GLN A 17 -0.71 -14.49 21.53
C GLN A 17 -0.86 -14.49 20.00
N ILE A 18 -1.49 -13.43 19.49
CA ILE A 18 -1.71 -13.18 18.07
C ILE A 18 -0.47 -12.52 17.47
N TRP A 19 0.06 -13.11 16.40
CA TRP A 19 1.13 -12.55 15.58
C TRP A 19 0.57 -12.09 14.24
N ILE A 20 0.91 -10.86 13.84
CA ILE A 20 0.43 -10.25 12.60
C ILE A 20 1.61 -10.07 11.63
N PHE A 21 1.48 -10.64 10.43
CA PHE A 21 2.37 -10.37 9.30
C PHE A 21 1.98 -9.05 8.66
N ALA A 22 2.81 -8.02 8.80
CA ALA A 22 2.51 -6.69 8.28
C ALA A 22 3.60 -6.19 7.33
N THR A 23 3.20 -5.90 6.08
CA THR A 23 4.11 -5.34 5.07
C THR A 23 3.35 -4.47 4.08
N GLN A 24 4.05 -3.46 3.56
CA GLN A 24 3.60 -2.62 2.46
C GLN A 24 4.27 -3.00 1.13
N GLU A 25 5.31 -3.81 1.18
CA GLU A 25 5.98 -4.37 0.01
C GLU A 25 5.63 -5.86 -0.15
N PRO A 26 5.58 -6.41 -1.37
CA PRO A 26 5.34 -7.83 -1.57
C PRO A 26 6.34 -8.72 -0.84
N ALA A 27 5.86 -9.79 -0.21
CA ALA A 27 6.68 -10.69 0.61
C ALA A 27 7.92 -11.24 -0.13
N ALA A 28 7.82 -11.39 -1.46
CA ALA A 28 8.92 -11.85 -2.32
C ALA A 28 10.14 -10.92 -2.32
N ILE A 29 9.96 -9.62 -2.10
CA ILE A 29 11.05 -8.62 -2.09
C ILE A 29 11.42 -8.13 -0.70
N VAL A 30 10.79 -8.68 0.35
CA VAL A 30 11.12 -8.40 1.75
C VAL A 30 11.47 -9.71 2.49
N PRO A 31 12.59 -10.37 2.14
CA PRO A 31 12.95 -11.68 2.66
C PRO A 31 13.10 -11.70 4.19
N ASP A 32 13.41 -10.56 4.81
CA ASP A 32 13.51 -10.42 6.27
C ASP A 32 12.21 -10.70 7.01
N PHE A 33 11.06 -10.65 6.32
CA PHE A 33 9.74 -10.96 6.88
C PHE A 33 9.27 -12.38 6.52
N LEU A 34 10.04 -13.11 5.71
CA LEU A 34 9.77 -14.51 5.47
C LEU A 34 10.37 -15.31 6.62
N PRO A 35 9.54 -16.03 7.41
CA PRO A 35 10.07 -16.85 8.47
C PRO A 35 10.94 -17.98 7.88
N PRO A 36 11.88 -18.51 8.70
CA PRO A 36 12.68 -19.67 8.32
C PRO A 36 11.78 -20.80 7.78
N LYS A 37 12.29 -21.58 6.82
CA LYS A 37 11.51 -22.62 6.10
C LYS A 37 10.71 -23.52 7.05
N VAL A 38 11.31 -23.90 8.18
CA VAL A 38 10.71 -24.76 9.21
C VAL A 38 9.47 -24.15 9.89
N TYR A 39 9.29 -22.84 9.80
CA TYR A 39 8.21 -22.10 10.47
C TYR A 39 7.22 -21.42 9.51
N ARG A 40 7.38 -21.57 8.19
CA ARG A 40 6.52 -20.88 7.20
C ARG A 40 5.04 -21.17 7.31
N TYR A 41 4.67 -22.33 7.83
CA TYR A 41 3.27 -22.77 7.91
C TYR A 41 2.62 -22.55 9.29
N ASP A 42 3.38 -22.09 10.29
CA ASP A 42 2.92 -21.97 11.68
C ASP A 42 3.52 -20.72 12.37
N THR A 43 3.36 -19.54 11.75
CA THR A 43 4.02 -18.32 12.23
C THR A 43 3.08 -17.18 12.54
N TYR A 44 2.29 -16.77 11.57
CA TYR A 44 1.39 -15.63 11.73
C TYR A 44 -0.06 -16.11 11.81
N ASN A 45 -0.84 -15.46 12.67
CA ASN A 45 -2.28 -15.68 12.73
C ASN A 45 -2.99 -14.84 11.68
N TRP A 46 -2.59 -13.58 11.54
CA TRP A 46 -3.22 -12.62 10.65
C TRP A 46 -2.23 -11.93 9.74
N SER A 47 -2.75 -11.39 8.65
CA SER A 47 -2.03 -10.61 7.66
C SER A 47 -2.58 -9.18 7.58
N PHE A 48 -1.69 -8.19 7.60
CA PHE A 48 -1.99 -6.78 7.38
C PHE A 48 -1.20 -6.32 6.16
N THR A 49 -1.78 -6.42 4.97
CA THR A 49 -1.07 -6.11 3.71
C THR A 49 -1.97 -5.41 2.70
N PHE A 50 -1.42 -5.00 1.57
CA PHE A 50 -2.20 -4.40 0.48
C PHE A 50 -3.09 -5.39 -0.27
N HIS A 51 -2.84 -6.70 -0.14
CA HIS A 51 -3.56 -7.72 -0.91
C HIS A 51 -4.98 -7.92 -0.37
N SER A 52 -5.96 -8.10 -1.25
CA SER A 52 -7.39 -8.25 -0.92
C SER A 52 -7.71 -9.50 -0.10
N THR A 53 -6.85 -10.53 -0.17
CA THR A 53 -6.98 -11.75 0.64
C THR A 53 -6.38 -11.59 2.04
N SER A 54 -5.85 -10.42 2.38
CA SER A 54 -5.35 -10.18 3.73
C SER A 54 -6.48 -10.08 4.75
N ASP A 55 -6.20 -10.49 5.98
CA ASP A 55 -7.12 -10.38 7.12
C ASP A 55 -7.50 -8.91 7.37
N ILE A 56 -6.49 -8.04 7.34
CA ILE A 56 -6.61 -6.61 7.60
C ILE A 56 -6.07 -5.84 6.39
N HIS A 57 -6.97 -5.19 5.66
CA HIS A 57 -6.61 -4.55 4.40
C HIS A 57 -5.90 -3.20 4.60
N GLY A 58 -4.63 -3.17 4.18
CA GLY A 58 -3.71 -2.02 4.21
C GLY A 58 -3.35 -1.49 2.82
N ALA A 59 -4.29 -1.50 1.87
CA ALA A 59 -4.06 -1.04 0.50
C ALA A 59 -3.63 0.43 0.42
N TYR A 60 -2.83 0.74 -0.61
CA TYR A 60 -2.38 2.10 -0.90
C TYR A 60 -3.48 3.03 -1.39
N GLY A 61 -4.55 2.49 -1.98
CA GLY A 61 -5.68 3.26 -2.45
C GLY A 61 -6.74 2.37 -3.09
N TRP A 62 -7.84 3.00 -3.49
CA TRP A 62 -8.95 2.31 -4.16
C TRP A 62 -9.73 3.27 -5.05
N TYR A 63 -10.46 2.69 -6.02
CA TYR A 63 -11.48 3.38 -6.80
C TYR A 63 -12.87 3.09 -6.22
N THR A 64 -13.71 4.13 -6.13
CA THR A 64 -15.12 4.01 -5.74
C THR A 64 -16.00 4.57 -6.86
N PRO A 65 -16.78 3.74 -7.57
CA PRO A 65 -17.75 4.23 -8.55
C PRO A 65 -18.84 5.03 -7.85
N TYR A 66 -19.42 5.99 -8.57
CA TYR A 66 -20.61 6.72 -8.13
C TYR A 66 -21.87 5.95 -8.56
N ASP A 67 -22.94 6.07 -7.78
CA ASP A 67 -24.24 5.48 -8.13
C ASP A 67 -24.82 6.06 -9.43
N LYS A 68 -24.52 7.34 -9.71
CA LYS A 68 -24.90 8.05 -10.93
C LYS A 68 -23.70 8.80 -11.50
N VAL A 69 -23.58 8.79 -12.82
CA VAL A 69 -22.58 9.59 -13.54
C VAL A 69 -22.84 11.06 -13.25
N LYS A 70 -21.81 11.77 -12.77
CA LYS A 70 -21.89 13.20 -12.52
C LYS A 70 -21.97 13.95 -13.85
N SER A 71 -22.94 14.86 -13.96
CA SER A 71 -22.97 15.87 -15.02
C SER A 71 -21.80 16.82 -14.79
N ASP A 72 -20.88 16.88 -15.74
CA ASP A 72 -19.71 17.74 -15.66
C ASP A 72 -20.08 19.13 -16.18
N THR A 73 -20.31 20.08 -15.25
CA THR A 73 -20.69 21.46 -15.61
C THR A 73 -19.51 22.29 -16.09
N ASN A 74 -18.26 21.80 -15.93
CA ASN A 74 -17.03 22.46 -16.36
C ASN A 74 -16.03 21.44 -16.92
N SER A 75 -16.03 21.22 -18.25
CA SER A 75 -15.06 20.32 -18.86
C SER A 75 -13.64 20.88 -18.73
N THR A 76 -12.86 20.34 -17.80
CA THR A 76 -11.45 20.70 -17.68
C THR A 76 -10.69 20.16 -18.89
N ASN A 77 -9.99 21.03 -19.61
CA ASN A 77 -9.05 20.62 -20.63
C ASN A 77 -7.70 20.27 -19.99
N TRP A 78 -7.52 19.00 -19.67
CA TRP A 78 -6.31 18.46 -19.06
C TRP A 78 -5.11 18.59 -19.98
N PHE A 79 -5.29 18.39 -21.29
CA PHE A 79 -4.18 18.46 -22.25
C PHE A 79 -3.43 19.80 -22.19
N LYS A 80 -4.16 20.91 -22.13
CA LYS A 80 -3.61 22.28 -22.08
C LYS A 80 -2.95 22.63 -20.74
N LYS A 81 -3.31 21.93 -19.65
CA LYS A 81 -2.71 22.12 -18.32
C LYS A 81 -1.35 21.43 -18.15
N LYS A 82 -0.96 20.56 -19.10
CA LYS A 82 0.23 19.72 -18.99
C LYS A 82 1.30 20.09 -20.04
N PRO A 83 2.17 21.08 -19.76
CA PRO A 83 3.21 21.51 -20.70
C PRO A 83 4.36 20.50 -20.83
N LYS A 84 4.55 19.59 -19.87
CA LYS A 84 5.61 18.59 -19.89
C LYS A 84 5.07 17.22 -20.29
N PHE A 85 5.93 16.38 -20.85
CA PHE A 85 5.52 15.11 -21.43
C PHE A 85 5.39 14.00 -20.39
N ALA A 86 6.49 13.35 -19.98
CA ALA A 86 6.47 12.27 -18.99
C ALA A 86 7.45 12.53 -17.84
N SER A 87 7.11 12.04 -16.65
CA SER A 87 7.97 12.06 -15.48
C SER A 87 8.15 10.65 -14.91
N TRP A 88 9.30 10.39 -14.31
CA TRP A 88 9.56 9.20 -13.51
C TRP A 88 10.28 9.61 -12.22
N VAL A 89 9.95 8.98 -11.10
CA VAL A 89 10.61 9.23 -9.82
C VAL A 89 11.07 7.92 -9.21
N SER A 90 12.37 7.79 -8.95
CA SER A 90 12.91 6.66 -8.21
C SER A 90 14.16 7.06 -7.44
N SER A 91 14.11 6.91 -6.12
CA SER A 91 15.20 7.28 -5.21
C SER A 91 16.03 6.09 -4.75
N ARG A 92 15.68 4.85 -5.12
CA ARG A 92 16.39 3.62 -4.72
C ARG A 92 16.14 2.49 -5.71
N HIS A 93 16.84 1.37 -5.51
CA HIS A 93 16.67 0.12 -6.25
C HIS A 93 16.91 0.29 -7.76
N CYS A 94 17.93 1.09 -8.11
CA CYS A 94 18.23 1.43 -9.50
C CYS A 94 18.75 0.24 -10.30
N GLY A 95 19.39 -0.74 -9.64
CA GLY A 95 19.85 -1.99 -10.25
C GLY A 95 18.78 -3.10 -10.28
N GLY A 96 17.52 -2.75 -10.03
CA GLY A 96 16.42 -3.69 -9.90
C GLY A 96 16.24 -4.22 -8.48
N LEU A 97 15.01 -4.67 -8.20
CA LEU A 97 14.66 -5.39 -6.97
C LEU A 97 13.94 -6.68 -7.34
N GLY A 98 12.68 -6.58 -7.80
CA GLY A 98 11.98 -7.68 -8.45
C GLY A 98 12.24 -7.75 -9.97
N TRP A 99 12.54 -6.60 -10.59
CA TRP A 99 12.88 -6.47 -12.00
C TRP A 99 13.57 -5.11 -12.26
N ASP A 100 14.16 -4.92 -13.44
CA ASP A 100 14.92 -3.71 -13.79
C ASP A 100 14.03 -2.58 -14.34
N ARG A 101 13.44 -1.83 -13.42
CA ARG A 101 12.65 -0.63 -13.74
C ARG A 101 13.48 0.46 -14.40
N THR A 102 14.74 0.62 -14.00
CA THR A 102 15.59 1.69 -14.53
C THR A 102 15.90 1.44 -16.00
N LYS A 103 16.20 0.18 -16.35
CA LYS A 103 16.35 -0.21 -17.76
C LYS A 103 15.08 0.04 -18.55
N PHE A 104 13.91 -0.37 -18.05
CA PHE A 104 12.64 -0.09 -18.73
C PHE A 104 12.44 1.40 -19.01
N VAL A 105 12.68 2.27 -18.02
CA VAL A 105 12.51 3.72 -18.22
C VAL A 105 13.55 4.30 -19.17
N LYS A 106 14.79 3.82 -19.14
CA LYS A 106 15.84 4.24 -20.08
C LYS A 106 15.49 3.83 -21.51
N ASP A 107 15.13 2.57 -21.72
CA ASP A 107 14.75 2.05 -23.03
C ASP A 107 13.51 2.80 -23.57
N LEU A 108 12.51 3.09 -22.73
CA LEU A 108 11.35 3.89 -23.12
C LEU A 108 11.75 5.35 -23.43
N GLY A 109 12.72 5.88 -22.68
CA GLY A 109 13.27 7.23 -22.82
C GLY A 109 13.98 7.48 -24.15
N GLU A 110 14.40 6.43 -24.87
CA GLU A 110 14.92 6.54 -26.24
C GLU A 110 13.83 6.95 -27.26
N PHE A 111 12.55 6.70 -26.94
CA PHE A 111 11.42 6.95 -27.84
C PHE A 111 10.51 8.10 -27.40
N ILE A 112 10.52 8.45 -26.11
CA ILE A 112 9.73 9.55 -25.56
C ILE A 112 10.53 10.37 -24.53
N PRO A 113 10.28 11.69 -24.43
CA PRO A 113 10.94 12.50 -23.42
C PRO A 113 10.42 12.19 -22.00
N ILE A 114 11.32 11.70 -21.14
CA ILE A 114 11.04 11.38 -19.73
C ILE A 114 12.00 12.16 -18.83
N ASP A 115 11.44 13.01 -17.98
CA ASP A 115 12.19 13.65 -16.89
C ASP A 115 12.35 12.66 -15.73
N MET A 116 13.59 12.21 -15.48
CA MET A 116 13.90 11.18 -14.48
C MET A 116 14.42 11.81 -13.19
N TYR A 117 13.62 11.74 -12.14
CA TYR A 117 13.89 12.34 -10.83
C TYR A 117 14.35 11.31 -9.79
N GLY A 118 15.22 11.75 -8.88
CA GLY A 118 15.74 10.94 -7.76
C GLY A 118 17.09 10.30 -8.05
N GLU A 119 17.58 9.46 -7.14
CA GLU A 119 18.91 8.84 -7.21
C GLU A 119 19.10 7.92 -8.45
N CYS A 120 18.01 7.40 -9.02
CA CYS A 120 18.06 6.59 -10.25
C CYS A 120 17.93 7.42 -11.54
N GLY A 121 17.75 8.74 -11.42
CA GLY A 121 17.61 9.67 -12.54
C GLY A 121 18.72 10.73 -12.55
N ASN A 122 18.58 11.71 -13.45
CA ASN A 122 19.52 12.83 -13.59
C ASN A 122 18.98 14.15 -12.98
N LEU A 123 17.70 14.19 -12.58
CA LEU A 123 17.08 15.35 -11.98
C LEU A 123 16.93 15.20 -10.46
N THR A 124 17.31 16.24 -9.72
CA THR A 124 17.16 16.25 -8.26
C THR A 124 15.81 16.81 -7.84
N LEU A 125 15.09 16.09 -6.97
CA LEU A 125 13.94 16.64 -6.27
C LEU A 125 14.41 17.38 -5.02
N ARG A 126 14.16 18.70 -4.97
CA ARG A 126 14.44 19.48 -3.76
C ARG A 126 13.39 19.11 -2.69
N ARG A 127 13.87 18.52 -1.59
CA ARG A 127 13.10 17.90 -0.50
C ARG A 127 12.09 18.82 0.24
N ASN A 128 11.99 20.11 -0.06
CA ASN A 128 11.38 21.08 0.86
C ASN A 128 10.61 22.26 0.24
N THR A 129 9.98 22.08 -0.91
CA THR A 129 9.13 23.14 -1.49
C THR A 129 7.74 22.63 -1.87
N GLU A 130 6.73 23.47 -1.69
CA GLU A 130 5.40 23.29 -2.29
C GLU A 130 5.48 23.11 -3.82
N ILE A 131 6.59 23.58 -4.41
CA ILE A 131 6.99 23.34 -5.80
C ILE A 131 7.18 21.83 -6.05
N ALA A 132 7.82 21.04 -5.17
CA ALA A 132 7.97 19.60 -5.35
C ALA A 132 6.62 18.87 -5.41
N LYS A 133 5.63 19.30 -4.62
CA LYS A 133 4.25 18.77 -4.64
C LYS A 133 3.50 19.11 -5.93
N GLY A 134 3.89 20.21 -6.60
CA GLY A 134 3.23 20.71 -7.81
C GLY A 134 3.93 20.35 -9.12
N ILE A 135 5.24 20.04 -9.12
CA ILE A 135 6.04 19.78 -10.34
C ILE A 135 5.37 18.73 -11.21
N PHE A 136 4.92 17.63 -10.60
CA PHE A 136 4.33 16.51 -11.34
C PHE A 136 2.98 16.86 -11.97
N LYS A 137 2.26 17.88 -11.45
CA LYS A 137 1.04 18.38 -12.09
C LYS A 137 1.27 18.98 -13.47
N GLY A 138 2.50 19.31 -13.84
CA GLY A 138 2.83 19.79 -15.19
C GLY A 138 2.98 18.68 -16.23
N TYR A 139 3.01 17.40 -15.86
CA TYR A 139 3.29 16.29 -16.77
C TYR A 139 2.01 15.62 -17.28
N LYS A 140 1.98 15.29 -18.57
CA LYS A 140 0.92 14.47 -19.17
C LYS A 140 0.92 13.06 -18.59
N PHE A 141 2.10 12.46 -18.52
CA PHE A 141 2.27 11.08 -18.06
C PHE A 141 3.15 10.99 -16.81
N HIS A 142 2.83 10.02 -15.96
CA HIS A 142 3.73 9.62 -14.88
C HIS A 142 4.02 8.12 -14.99
N VAL A 143 5.30 7.77 -15.11
CA VAL A 143 5.76 6.39 -15.21
C VAL A 143 5.68 5.75 -13.82
N SER A 144 4.64 4.96 -13.58
CA SER A 144 4.23 4.41 -12.29
C SER A 144 4.60 2.92 -12.19
N LEU A 145 5.89 2.62 -12.28
CA LEU A 145 6.40 1.24 -12.29
C LEU A 145 6.62 0.72 -10.86
N GLU A 146 6.06 -0.45 -10.58
CA GLU A 146 6.10 -1.07 -9.26
C GLU A 146 7.41 -1.83 -9.02
N ASN A 147 7.90 -1.79 -7.78
CA ASN A 147 9.19 -2.38 -7.39
C ASN A 147 9.31 -3.88 -7.70
N SER A 148 8.16 -4.56 -7.80
CA SER A 148 8.04 -5.97 -8.20
C SER A 148 6.71 -6.20 -8.90
N CYS A 149 6.68 -7.17 -9.81
CA CYS A 149 5.45 -7.61 -10.46
C CYS A 149 4.75 -8.62 -9.55
N CYS A 150 3.84 -8.14 -8.72
CA CYS A 150 3.16 -8.95 -7.71
C CYS A 150 1.66 -8.68 -7.74
N SER A 151 0.87 -9.73 -7.47
CA SER A 151 -0.59 -9.69 -7.44
C SER A 151 -1.09 -8.53 -6.60
N GLU A 152 -1.95 -7.69 -7.18
CA GLU A 152 -2.59 -6.52 -6.56
C GLU A 152 -1.64 -5.47 -5.95
N TYR A 153 -0.34 -5.52 -6.24
CA TYR A 153 0.61 -4.54 -5.72
C TYR A 153 0.54 -3.24 -6.52
N LEU A 154 -0.40 -2.37 -6.14
CA LEU A 154 -0.58 -1.02 -6.69
C LEU A 154 -0.22 0.00 -5.61
N SER A 155 0.97 0.60 -5.68
CA SER A 155 1.55 1.43 -4.62
C SER A 155 1.16 2.91 -4.73
N GLU A 156 1.78 3.76 -3.91
CA GLU A 156 1.57 5.21 -3.95
C GLU A 156 1.80 5.83 -5.34
N LYS A 157 2.63 5.21 -6.19
CA LYS A 157 3.01 5.73 -7.51
C LYS A 157 1.78 5.97 -8.38
N VAL A 158 0.97 4.93 -8.56
CA VAL A 158 -0.22 5.00 -9.42
C VAL A 158 -1.32 5.86 -8.80
N TRP A 159 -1.52 5.76 -7.48
CA TRP A 159 -2.55 6.54 -6.78
C TRP A 159 -2.21 8.04 -6.73
N ASN A 160 -0.93 8.40 -6.56
CA ASN A 160 -0.46 9.78 -6.65
C ASN A 160 -0.67 10.36 -8.05
N ALA A 161 -0.35 9.59 -9.11
CA ALA A 161 -0.55 10.02 -10.49
C ALA A 161 -2.02 10.40 -10.76
N LEU A 162 -2.95 9.54 -10.34
CA LEU A 162 -4.38 9.81 -10.52
C LEU A 162 -4.90 10.91 -9.60
N GLN A 163 -4.61 10.87 -8.30
CA GLN A 163 -5.25 11.76 -7.33
C GLN A 163 -4.56 13.12 -7.23
N ASN A 164 -3.24 13.15 -7.14
CA ASN A 164 -2.47 14.33 -6.71
C ASN A 164 -1.82 15.04 -7.89
N TRP A 165 -1.32 14.31 -8.88
CA TRP A 165 -0.61 14.88 -10.04
C TRP A 165 -1.53 15.10 -11.24
N GLU A 166 -2.70 14.47 -11.26
CA GLU A 166 -3.68 14.57 -12.34
C GLU A 166 -3.03 14.24 -13.70
N SER A 167 -2.18 13.21 -13.71
CA SER A 167 -1.45 12.71 -14.88
C SER A 167 -1.98 11.33 -15.23
N VAL A 168 -1.79 10.90 -16.48
CA VAL A 168 -2.11 9.54 -16.91
C VAL A 168 -0.95 8.62 -16.52
N PRO A 169 -1.14 7.66 -15.60
CA PRO A 169 -0.08 6.74 -15.23
C PRO A 169 0.21 5.72 -16.34
N ILE A 170 1.49 5.49 -16.60
CA ILE A 170 2.00 4.34 -17.37
C ILE A 170 2.41 3.30 -16.33
N VAL A 171 1.76 2.14 -16.32
CA VAL A 171 1.84 1.17 -15.22
C VAL A 171 2.46 -0.15 -15.67
N LEU A 172 3.20 -0.77 -14.75
CA LEU A 172 3.66 -2.16 -14.84
C LEU A 172 3.90 -2.67 -13.41
N GLY A 173 3.37 -3.84 -13.08
CA GLY A 173 3.35 -4.38 -11.72
C GLY A 173 2.49 -5.65 -11.63
N GLY A 174 1.31 -5.54 -11.02
CA GLY A 174 0.29 -6.60 -11.07
C GLY A 174 -0.20 -6.92 -12.49
N THR A 175 -1.09 -7.90 -12.61
CA THR A 175 -1.59 -8.35 -13.93
C THR A 175 -2.53 -7.33 -14.56
N ARG A 176 -2.69 -7.40 -15.89
CA ARG A 176 -3.60 -6.52 -16.62
C ARG A 176 -5.04 -6.62 -16.11
N GLU A 177 -5.46 -7.82 -15.73
CA GLU A 177 -6.78 -8.13 -15.16
C GLU A 177 -6.96 -7.51 -13.76
N GLU A 178 -5.93 -7.55 -12.92
CA GLU A 178 -5.94 -6.90 -11.60
C GLU A 178 -6.04 -5.39 -11.71
N TYR A 179 -5.27 -4.77 -12.61
CA TYR A 179 -5.41 -3.34 -12.90
C TYR A 179 -6.83 -3.03 -13.41
N SER A 180 -7.41 -3.87 -14.26
CA SER A 180 -8.79 -3.69 -14.75
C SER A 180 -9.82 -3.70 -13.63
N ARG A 181 -9.65 -4.58 -12.64
CA ARG A 181 -10.55 -4.72 -11.50
C ARG A 181 -10.37 -3.62 -10.45
N LEU A 182 -9.13 -3.18 -10.19
CA LEU A 182 -8.80 -2.31 -9.06
C LEU A 182 -8.78 -0.81 -9.40
N MET A 183 -8.49 -0.47 -10.66
CA MET A 183 -8.33 0.91 -11.11
C MET A 183 -9.58 1.45 -11.79
N PRO A 184 -9.72 2.78 -11.87
CA PRO A 184 -10.77 3.36 -12.70
C PRO A 184 -10.61 2.89 -14.16
N PRO A 185 -11.71 2.60 -14.86
CA PRO A 185 -11.65 2.14 -16.25
C PRO A 185 -11.12 3.26 -17.15
N TYR A 186 -10.26 2.92 -18.12
CA TYR A 186 -9.65 3.85 -19.07
C TYR A 186 -8.90 5.03 -18.40
N SER A 187 -8.20 4.78 -17.28
CA SER A 187 -7.46 5.82 -16.56
C SER A 187 -5.95 5.66 -16.58
N TYR A 188 -5.40 4.63 -17.22
CA TYR A 188 -3.99 4.28 -17.21
C TYR A 188 -3.59 3.61 -18.53
N ILE A 189 -2.29 3.59 -18.82
CA ILE A 189 -1.69 2.84 -19.94
C ILE A 189 -0.92 1.69 -19.32
N HIS A 190 -1.34 0.44 -19.56
CA HIS A 190 -0.63 -0.73 -19.07
C HIS A 190 0.48 -1.13 -20.05
N ALA A 191 1.70 -1.35 -19.57
CA ALA A 191 2.81 -1.71 -20.46
C ALA A 191 2.58 -3.06 -21.18
N ASP A 192 1.98 -4.04 -20.49
CA ASP A 192 1.67 -5.35 -21.09
C ASP A 192 0.55 -5.32 -22.15
N ASP A 193 -0.08 -4.16 -22.43
CA ASP A 193 -1.02 -4.03 -23.55
C ASP A 193 -0.30 -3.94 -24.92
N PHE A 194 1.03 -3.97 -24.95
CA PHE A 194 1.86 -3.75 -26.14
C PHE A 194 2.91 -4.84 -26.32
N ASP A 195 3.14 -5.23 -27.58
CA ASP A 195 4.10 -6.28 -27.94
C ASP A 195 5.57 -5.84 -27.75
N SER A 196 5.84 -4.54 -27.74
CA SER A 196 7.18 -3.98 -27.56
C SER A 196 7.19 -2.60 -26.91
N ILE A 197 8.36 -2.15 -26.48
CA ILE A 197 8.54 -0.82 -25.88
C ILE A 197 8.34 0.30 -26.91
N GLU A 198 8.67 0.05 -28.17
CA GLU A 198 8.40 0.93 -29.31
C GLU A 198 6.89 1.09 -29.52
N ASP A 199 6.13 0.00 -29.41
CA ASP A 199 4.68 -0.01 -29.59
C ASP A 199 3.99 0.79 -28.49
N LEU A 200 4.43 0.57 -27.25
CA LEU A 200 4.05 1.38 -26.09
C LEU A 200 4.39 2.87 -26.32
N ALA A 201 5.61 3.18 -26.76
CA ALA A 201 6.03 4.55 -27.01
C ALA A 201 5.24 5.23 -28.12
N ARG A 202 4.94 4.53 -29.23
CA ARG A 202 4.09 5.04 -30.32
C ARG A 202 2.69 5.38 -29.80
N TYR A 203 2.13 4.53 -28.95
CA TYR A 203 0.83 4.81 -28.34
C TYR A 203 0.88 6.00 -27.38
N ILE A 204 1.90 6.09 -26.50
CA ILE A 204 2.07 7.24 -25.60
C ILE A 204 2.21 8.55 -26.39
N ASN A 205 3.00 8.57 -27.47
CA ASN A 205 3.12 9.73 -28.35
C ASN A 205 1.79 10.10 -29.01
N LYS A 206 1.03 9.12 -29.51
CA LYS A 206 -0.31 9.34 -30.07
C LYS A 206 -1.25 9.97 -29.04
N VAL A 207 -1.29 9.47 -27.81
CA VAL A 207 -2.11 10.03 -26.73
C VAL A 207 -1.61 11.42 -26.34
N GLY A 208 -0.30 11.59 -26.14
CA GLY A 208 0.33 12.83 -25.70
C GLY A 208 0.28 13.98 -26.71
N GLY A 209 0.11 13.67 -27.99
CA GLY A 209 -0.04 14.64 -29.09
C GLY A 209 -1.49 14.91 -29.51
N ASN A 210 -2.48 14.19 -28.97
CA ASN A 210 -3.88 14.35 -29.35
C ASN A 210 -4.73 14.83 -28.16
N GLU A 211 -5.25 16.06 -28.27
CA GLU A 211 -6.03 16.71 -27.21
C GLU A 211 -7.27 15.90 -26.82
N THR A 212 -8.03 15.39 -27.78
CA THR A 212 -9.25 14.61 -27.54
C THR A 212 -8.92 13.28 -26.84
N LEU A 213 -7.94 12.56 -27.34
CA LEU A 213 -7.55 11.25 -26.81
C LEU A 213 -6.99 11.37 -25.39
N TYR A 214 -6.14 12.36 -25.13
CA TYR A 214 -5.60 12.61 -23.79
C TYR A 214 -6.69 12.98 -22.79
N ASN A 215 -7.64 13.85 -23.17
CA ASN A 215 -8.73 14.24 -22.27
C ASN A 215 -9.67 13.06 -21.94
N ALA A 216 -9.83 12.09 -22.84
CA ALA A 216 -10.65 10.89 -22.59
C ALA A 216 -10.14 10.05 -21.39
N TYR A 217 -8.82 10.08 -21.10
CA TYR A 217 -8.24 9.42 -19.92
C TYR A 217 -8.67 10.01 -18.58
N PHE A 218 -9.44 11.10 -18.57
CA PHE A 218 -9.96 11.74 -17.37
C PHE A 218 -11.48 11.57 -17.20
N ASP A 219 -12.17 10.93 -18.16
CA ASP A 219 -13.62 10.74 -18.11
C ASP A 219 -14.09 9.84 -16.96
N TRP A 220 -13.21 8.95 -16.47
CA TRP A 220 -13.49 8.13 -15.29
C TRP A 220 -13.86 8.95 -14.05
N ARG A 221 -13.42 10.22 -13.96
CA ARG A 221 -13.73 11.13 -12.84
C ARG A 221 -15.23 11.50 -12.77
N LYS A 222 -15.94 11.38 -13.89
CA LYS A 222 -17.42 11.55 -13.92
C LYS A 222 -18.12 10.32 -13.33
N LYS A 223 -17.45 9.17 -13.33
CA LYS A 223 -17.99 7.86 -12.97
C LYS A 223 -17.60 7.42 -11.56
N GLY A 224 -16.59 8.02 -10.95
CA GLY A 224 -16.18 7.70 -9.58
C GLY A 224 -15.03 8.56 -9.07
N LYS A 225 -14.54 8.20 -7.89
CA LYS A 225 -13.37 8.84 -7.24
C LYS A 225 -12.30 7.81 -6.91
N VAL A 226 -11.05 8.23 -6.95
CA VAL A 226 -9.94 7.50 -6.34
C VAL A 226 -9.63 8.08 -4.97
N GLN A 227 -9.20 7.23 -4.05
CA GLN A 227 -8.75 7.63 -2.74
C GLN A 227 -7.46 6.87 -2.40
N GLN A 228 -6.38 7.60 -2.26
CA GLN A 228 -5.13 7.12 -1.69
C GLN A 228 -5.26 7.07 -0.17
N GLN A 229 -4.80 5.97 0.40
CA GLN A 229 -4.78 5.74 1.83
C GLN A 229 -3.59 6.45 2.46
N GLY A 230 -3.87 7.25 3.49
CA GLY A 230 -2.84 7.91 4.28
C GLY A 230 -1.87 6.91 4.91
N PHE A 231 -0.59 7.28 4.97
CA PHE A 231 0.50 6.44 5.48
C PHE A 231 0.16 5.77 6.82
N LYS A 232 -0.44 6.52 7.77
CA LYS A 232 -0.78 6.00 9.10
C LYS A 232 -1.78 4.82 9.10
N TYR A 233 -2.68 4.75 8.12
CA TYR A 233 -3.68 3.67 8.02
C TYR A 233 -3.11 2.38 7.43
N ARG A 234 -1.89 2.43 6.90
CA ARG A 234 -1.23 1.33 6.20
C ARG A 234 -0.29 0.52 7.09
N PHE A 235 0.03 1.03 8.28
CA PHE A 235 0.94 0.37 9.20
C PHE A 235 0.30 0.14 10.58
N PRO A 236 0.48 -1.06 11.16
CA PRO A 236 -0.13 -1.46 12.43
C PRO A 236 0.49 -0.79 13.68
N VAL A 237 1.29 0.26 13.54
CA VAL A 237 1.92 0.97 14.67
C VAL A 237 1.47 2.40 14.85
N PHE A 238 0.70 2.90 13.91
CA PHE A 238 -0.01 4.15 14.12
C PHE A 238 -1.38 3.82 14.68
N GLN A 239 -1.93 4.76 15.45
CA GLN A 239 -3.23 4.61 16.08
C GLN A 239 -4.30 4.17 15.07
N GLU A 240 -4.29 4.74 13.87
CA GLU A 240 -5.24 4.43 12.81
C GLU A 240 -5.11 2.99 12.29
N GLY A 241 -3.89 2.49 12.14
CA GLY A 241 -3.65 1.09 11.78
C GLY A 241 -4.02 0.14 12.92
N VAL A 242 -3.73 0.50 14.16
CA VAL A 242 -4.15 -0.27 15.34
C VAL A 242 -5.68 -0.37 15.44
N CYS A 243 -6.41 0.72 15.15
CA CYS A 243 -7.87 0.69 15.11
C CYS A 243 -8.41 -0.35 14.11
N LYS A 244 -7.75 -0.55 12.96
CA LYS A 244 -8.14 -1.60 12.01
C LYS A 244 -7.96 -3.01 12.60
N ILE A 245 -6.90 -3.22 13.37
CA ILE A 245 -6.66 -4.50 14.06
C ILE A 245 -7.74 -4.76 15.10
N VAL A 246 -8.05 -3.77 15.93
CA VAL A 246 -9.12 -3.88 16.94
C VAL A 246 -10.45 -4.20 16.28
N HIS A 247 -10.81 -3.47 15.21
CA HIS A 247 -12.06 -3.70 14.50
C HIS A 247 -12.13 -5.11 13.88
N TYR A 248 -11.02 -5.61 13.33
CA TYR A 248 -10.93 -6.97 12.82
C TYR A 248 -11.08 -8.00 13.95
N PHE A 249 -10.41 -7.79 15.09
CA PHE A 249 -10.51 -8.64 16.27
C PHE A 249 -11.95 -8.72 16.80
N GLU A 250 -12.64 -7.58 16.94
CA GLU A 250 -14.04 -7.52 17.38
C GLU A 250 -14.98 -8.28 16.41
N LYS A 251 -14.78 -8.11 15.11
CA LYS A 251 -15.54 -8.85 14.08
C LYS A 251 -15.34 -10.36 14.23
N MET A 252 -14.10 -10.80 14.45
CA MET A 252 -13.78 -12.22 14.65
C MET A 252 -14.36 -12.76 15.96
N GLN A 253 -14.34 -12.00 17.05
CA GLN A 253 -14.98 -12.42 18.30
C GLN A 253 -16.49 -12.55 18.17
N ASN A 254 -17.16 -11.62 17.50
CA ASN A 254 -18.60 -11.74 17.23
C ASN A 254 -18.94 -12.98 16.39
N ILE A 255 -18.02 -13.44 15.52
CA ILE A 255 -18.15 -14.70 14.77
C ILE A 255 -17.85 -15.92 15.65
N LEU A 256 -16.87 -15.84 16.56
CA LEU A 256 -16.53 -16.92 17.50
C LEU A 256 -17.63 -17.14 18.56
N CYS A 257 -18.35 -16.09 18.96
CA CYS A 257 -19.54 -16.18 19.81
C CYS A 257 -20.72 -16.93 19.16
N LEU A 258 -20.71 -17.16 17.84
CA LEU A 258 -21.72 -17.96 17.13
C LEU A 258 -21.38 -19.46 17.13
N ASN A 259 -20.23 -19.86 17.69
CA ASN A 259 -19.86 -21.27 17.84
C ASN A 259 -20.10 -21.69 19.31
N PRO A 260 -21.09 -22.56 19.61
CA PRO A 260 -21.58 -22.81 20.98
C PRO A 260 -20.59 -23.54 21.90
N LEU A 261 -19.35 -23.79 21.45
CA LEU A 261 -18.28 -24.42 22.24
C LEU A 261 -17.24 -23.42 22.77
N ILE A 262 -17.40 -22.11 22.52
CA ILE A 262 -16.47 -21.08 23.02
C ILE A 262 -17.27 -20.03 23.82
N HIS A 263 -17.23 -20.13 25.14
CA HIS A 263 -17.80 -19.11 26.03
C HIS A 263 -16.83 -17.93 26.15
N THR A 264 -17.19 -16.79 25.59
CA THR A 264 -16.53 -15.51 25.85
C THR A 264 -17.46 -14.58 26.61
N GLY A 265 -17.01 -14.13 27.79
CA GLY A 265 -17.73 -13.21 28.66
C GLY A 265 -17.77 -11.76 28.14
N PRO A 266 -18.55 -10.89 28.81
CA PRO A 266 -18.94 -9.59 28.27
C PRO A 266 -17.91 -8.48 28.55
N ILE A 267 -17.70 -7.66 27.52
CA ILE A 267 -17.00 -6.36 27.36
C ILE A 267 -15.46 -6.29 27.14
N GLY A 268 -15.09 -5.76 25.96
CA GLY A 268 -14.37 -4.48 25.77
C GLY A 268 -12.83 -4.46 25.82
N LEU A 269 -12.19 -4.24 24.66
CA LEU A 269 -10.73 -4.19 24.48
C LEU A 269 -10.11 -2.82 24.85
N GLY A 270 -9.03 -2.82 25.65
CA GLY A 270 -8.16 -1.64 25.91
C GLY A 270 -6.81 -1.75 25.19
N VAL A 271 -6.29 -0.62 24.66
CA VAL A 271 -5.01 -0.54 23.95
C VAL A 271 -3.98 0.17 24.83
N ALA A 272 -2.88 -0.50 25.20
CA ALA A 272 -1.75 0.10 25.90
C ALA A 272 -0.49 0.07 25.02
N THR A 273 -0.10 1.22 24.46
CA THR A 273 1.18 1.35 23.77
C THR A 273 2.30 1.60 24.78
N ALA A 274 3.12 0.60 25.08
CA ALA A 274 4.37 0.79 25.81
C ALA A 274 5.55 0.76 24.82
N VAL A 275 6.29 1.86 24.73
CA VAL A 275 7.50 1.95 23.90
C VAL A 275 8.70 1.59 24.76
N GLU A 276 9.22 0.38 24.62
CA GLU A 276 10.49 0.01 25.25
C GLU A 276 11.64 0.43 24.32
N THR A 277 12.46 1.38 24.77
CA THR A 277 13.49 2.05 23.94
C THR A 277 14.81 1.28 23.83
N THR A 278 14.92 0.10 24.46
CA THR A 278 16.20 -0.57 24.71
C THR A 278 16.59 -1.62 23.65
N THR A 279 15.66 -2.12 22.84
CA THR A 279 15.94 -3.21 21.86
C THR A 279 15.56 -2.88 20.42
N GLY A 280 15.02 -1.68 20.15
CA GLY A 280 14.64 -1.27 18.80
C GLY A 280 13.31 -1.85 18.29
N PHE A 281 12.54 -2.51 19.15
CA PHE A 281 11.21 -3.04 18.87
C PHE A 281 10.11 -2.18 19.51
N LYS A 282 8.90 -2.19 18.94
CA LYS A 282 7.70 -1.59 19.56
C LYS A 282 6.72 -2.71 19.89
N ASN A 283 6.57 -3.02 21.18
CA ASN A 283 5.52 -3.91 21.66
C ASN A 283 4.21 -3.13 21.77
N ILE A 284 3.13 -3.62 21.18
CA ILE A 284 1.79 -3.04 21.36
C ILE A 284 1.02 -4.04 22.21
N ILE A 285 0.89 -3.73 23.49
CA ILE A 285 0.25 -4.62 24.45
C ILE A 285 -1.25 -4.27 24.49
N PHE A 286 -2.10 -5.25 24.26
CA PHE A 286 -3.54 -5.10 24.52
C PHE A 286 -3.76 -5.47 25.98
N GLY A 287 -4.32 -4.55 26.74
CA GLY A 287 -4.59 -4.71 28.16
C GLY A 287 -5.82 -3.89 28.52
N GLY A 288 -6.83 -4.55 29.07
CA GLY A 288 -8.01 -3.91 29.64
C GLY A 288 -8.23 -4.44 31.04
N ASP A 289 -8.31 -3.51 32.01
CA ASP A 289 -8.84 -3.81 33.34
C ASP A 289 -10.38 -3.82 33.29
N SER A 290 -10.94 -4.88 33.86
CA SER A 290 -12.35 -5.28 33.82
C SER A 290 -13.32 -4.30 34.50
N THR A 291 -14.50 -4.06 33.92
CA THR A 291 -15.78 -3.96 34.68
C THR A 291 -17.04 -4.14 33.79
N CYS A 292 -17.65 -5.35 33.82
CA CYS A 292 -19.11 -5.50 33.72
C CYS A 292 -19.58 -6.22 34.99
N SER A 293 -20.51 -5.64 35.72
CA SER A 293 -21.16 -6.28 36.86
C SER A 293 -22.44 -6.99 36.40
N ILE A 294 -22.60 -8.28 36.74
CA ILE A 294 -23.72 -8.83 37.53
C ILE A 294 -23.33 -10.22 38.11
N LYS A 295 -23.40 -10.24 39.45
CA LYS A 295 -23.54 -11.31 40.45
C LYS A 295 -22.98 -12.74 40.24
N SER A 296 -22.02 -12.96 41.13
CA SER A 296 -21.86 -14.09 42.06
C SER A 296 -20.97 -15.26 41.61
N GLY A 297 -19.83 -15.35 42.30
CA GLY A 297 -19.33 -16.63 42.79
C GLY A 297 -18.13 -17.21 42.05
N LYS A 298 -16.95 -16.95 42.63
CA LYS A 298 -15.70 -17.74 42.56
C LYS A 298 -14.77 -17.51 41.36
N THR A 299 -13.53 -17.28 41.77
CA THR A 299 -12.24 -17.10 41.08
C THR A 299 -11.86 -18.24 40.14
N THR A 300 -11.29 -17.89 38.97
CA THR A 300 -10.27 -18.69 38.26
C THR A 300 -9.45 -17.82 37.27
N GLU A 301 -8.25 -18.33 36.99
CA GLU A 301 -7.01 -17.74 36.45
C GLU A 301 -7.05 -16.94 35.12
N HIS A 302 -6.02 -16.09 35.00
CA HIS A 302 -5.77 -15.07 33.99
C HIS A 302 -5.38 -15.63 32.60
N LEU A 303 -5.94 -15.06 31.53
CA LEU A 303 -5.44 -15.18 30.15
C LEU A 303 -5.11 -13.78 29.62
N PHE A 304 -3.83 -13.44 29.59
CA PHE A 304 -3.30 -12.22 28.99
C PHE A 304 -2.95 -12.49 27.52
N GLY A 305 -3.59 -11.79 26.58
CA GLY A 305 -3.21 -11.80 25.17
C GLY A 305 -2.16 -10.73 24.89
N LEU A 306 -0.87 -11.08 24.93
CA LEU A 306 0.17 -10.22 24.34
C LEU A 306 -0.02 -10.19 22.82
N MET A 307 0.18 -9.05 22.17
CA MET A 307 0.28 -8.96 20.71
C MET A 307 1.67 -8.40 20.39
N GLU A 308 2.39 -9.09 19.53
CA GLU A 308 3.67 -8.59 19.00
C GLU A 308 3.43 -8.15 17.56
N ILE A 309 3.58 -6.85 17.31
CA ILE A 309 3.43 -6.29 15.97
C ILE A 309 4.83 -6.00 15.46
N ARG A 310 5.29 -6.83 14.52
CA ARG A 310 6.54 -6.58 13.80
C ARG A 310 6.28 -5.65 12.64
N LEU A 311 7.03 -4.56 12.62
CA LEU A 311 7.10 -3.67 11.47
C LEU A 311 8.43 -3.83 10.75
N HIS A 312 8.39 -3.70 9.43
CA HIS A 312 9.47 -3.01 8.75
C HIS A 312 9.33 -1.51 9.03
N ASN A 313 10.10 -1.03 10.00
CA ASN A 313 10.50 0.36 9.95
C ASN A 313 11.79 0.33 9.16
N ASP A 314 11.69 0.63 7.87
CA ASP A 314 12.85 1.08 7.12
C ASP A 314 13.38 2.25 7.98
N ARG A 315 14.48 2.05 8.72
CA ARG A 315 15.09 3.15 9.50
C ARG A 315 15.64 4.24 8.59
N ASN A 316 15.22 4.28 7.33
CA ASN A 316 15.25 5.41 6.43
C ASN A 316 14.01 5.54 5.51
N THR A 317 12.79 5.18 5.94
CA THR A 317 11.55 5.79 5.38
C THR A 317 11.41 7.23 5.87
N ASN A 318 12.41 8.06 5.53
CA ASN A 318 12.14 9.43 5.11
C ASN A 318 11.60 9.38 3.67
N LEU A 319 10.47 8.69 3.50
CA LEU A 319 9.44 9.15 2.59
C LEU A 319 8.60 10.13 3.40
N THR A 320 9.21 11.29 3.67
CA THR A 320 8.43 12.48 3.97
C THR A 320 7.50 12.66 2.80
N THR A 321 6.21 12.46 3.05
CA THR A 321 5.10 12.94 2.22
C THR A 321 5.51 14.12 1.34
N MET A 322 5.72 13.85 0.05
CA MET A 322 5.70 14.82 -1.06
C MET A 322 5.24 14.14 -2.33
#